data_AF-A0ABC8TFZ9-F1
#
_entry.id   AF-A0ABC8TFZ9-F1
#
_cell.length_a   1.000
_cell.length_b   1.000
_cell.length_c   1.000
_cell.angle_alpha   90.00
_cell.angle_beta   90.00
_cell.angle_gamma   90.00
#
_symmetry.space_group_name_H-M   'P 1'
#
loop_
_entity.id
_entity.type
_entity.pdbx_description
1 polymer ?
#
loop_
_entity_poly.entity_id
_entity_poly.type
_entity_poly.pdbx_seq_one_letter_code
_entity_poly.pdbx_strand_id
1 'polypeptide(L)'
;MENHSLSVVPDSTLALADYSLVIGQEFPDVETCRRALKDIAIALHFDLRIVKSDRSRFIAKCSKEGCPWRVHVAKCPGVTTFSVRTLHGEHTCEGVRNLHHQQASVGWVARSVEARVRDNPQYKPKEILQDIRDQHGVAVSYMQAWRGKERSMAALHGTFEEGYRLLPAYCEQIRKTNPGSIASVFATGQENCFQRLFVSFRASIYGFINACRPLLELDKANLKGKYLGTLLCAAAVDADDALFPLAIAVVDMESDENWMWFMSELRKLLGVNTDSMPRLTILSERQRGMVEAVETHFPSAFHGFCLRYVSENFRDTFKNSKLVNIFWNAVYALTAVEFESKIAEMVEISQDVITWFQQFPPQLWAVTYFEGVRYGHFTVGVTELLYNWALECHELPIVQMMEHIRHQLMSWFNDRRNMGMRWTSILVPSAEKRILEAIADARCYQVLRANEVEFEIVSTERTNIVDIRSRECSCRRWQLYGLPCAHAAAALISCGQNAHLFAEHCFTVGSYRETYSQMIYPVPDKSLWKEPGEGAEGGGAKVDITIRPPKTRRPPGRPKKKVLRVESLKRPKRVVQCGRCHLLGHSQKKCTMQL
;
A
#
# COMPACT_ATOMS: atom_id res chain seq x y z
N MET A 1 0.93 58.38 9.87
CA MET A 1 2.38 58.09 9.76
C MET A 1 2.53 56.59 9.83
N GLU A 2 3.15 56.04 8.81
CA GLU A 2 2.93 54.69 8.27
C GLU A 2 3.51 53.56 9.12
N ASN A 3 2.78 52.45 9.16
CA ASN A 3 3.22 51.14 9.65
C ASN A 3 4.03 50.45 8.55
N HIS A 4 5.33 50.21 8.80
CA HIS A 4 6.13 49.30 7.99
C HIS A 4 5.96 47.86 8.46
N SER A 5 5.04 47.15 7.83
CA SER A 5 5.00 45.68 7.83
C SER A 5 5.80 45.15 6.64
N LEU A 6 6.93 44.50 6.94
CA LEU A 6 7.76 43.74 6.00
C LEU A 6 7.00 42.49 5.52
N SER A 7 6.44 42.54 4.31
CA SER A 7 5.98 41.35 3.59
C SER A 7 7.10 40.82 2.70
N VAL A 8 7.70 39.70 3.11
CA VAL A 8 8.53 38.87 2.24
C VAL A 8 7.60 38.20 1.23
N VAL A 9 7.65 38.65 -0.02
CA VAL A 9 6.99 38.01 -1.16
C VAL A 9 7.92 36.91 -1.68
N PRO A 10 7.45 35.67 -1.87
CA PRO A 10 8.27 34.61 -2.43
C PRO A 10 8.53 34.88 -3.92
N ASP A 11 9.81 34.87 -4.26
CA ASP A 11 10.36 35.04 -5.59
C ASP A 11 9.98 33.83 -6.47
N SER A 12 9.02 34.01 -7.37
CA SER A 12 8.67 33.04 -8.41
C SER A 12 8.50 33.74 -9.75
N THR A 13 9.54 34.44 -10.19
CA THR A 13 9.68 34.87 -11.57
C THR A 13 10.22 33.72 -12.42
N LEU A 14 9.33 32.89 -12.94
CA LEU A 14 9.61 32.15 -14.17
C LEU A 14 9.87 33.22 -15.25
N ALA A 15 11.12 33.30 -15.71
CA ALA A 15 11.55 34.23 -16.74
C ALA A 15 10.54 34.25 -17.91
N LEU A 16 9.99 35.43 -18.21
CA LEU A 16 9.35 35.68 -19.50
C LEU A 16 10.40 35.39 -20.56
N ALA A 17 10.30 34.23 -21.22
CA ALA A 17 11.11 33.94 -22.38
C ALA A 17 10.84 35.04 -23.40
N ASP A 18 11.89 35.73 -23.84
CA ASP A 18 11.80 36.74 -24.88
C ASP A 18 11.38 36.02 -26.17
N TYR A 19 10.09 36.09 -26.54
CA TYR A 19 9.54 35.40 -27.71
C TYR A 19 9.93 36.09 -29.03
N SER A 20 11.02 36.84 -29.05
CA SER A 20 11.56 37.50 -30.22
C SER A 20 12.33 36.49 -31.09
N LEU A 21 11.90 36.33 -32.34
CA LEU A 21 12.68 35.60 -33.34
C LEU A 21 13.58 36.60 -34.08
N VAL A 22 14.86 36.28 -34.26
CA VAL A 22 15.79 37.13 -35.02
C VAL A 22 16.41 36.39 -36.20
N ILE A 23 16.72 37.13 -37.27
CA ILE A 23 17.47 36.58 -38.40
C ILE A 23 18.86 36.17 -37.90
N GLY A 24 19.31 34.98 -38.28
CA GLY A 24 20.56 34.39 -37.80
C GLY A 24 20.42 33.53 -36.55
N GLN A 25 19.28 33.57 -35.83
CA GLN A 25 19.05 32.70 -34.67
C GLN A 25 19.19 31.23 -35.04
N GLU A 26 19.95 30.49 -34.24
CA GLU A 26 20.27 29.08 -34.48
C GLU A 26 19.50 28.14 -33.55
N PHE A 27 19.09 27.00 -34.09
CA PHE A 27 18.46 25.89 -33.39
C PHE A 27 19.29 24.63 -33.60
N PRO A 28 19.56 23.81 -32.56
CA PRO A 28 20.39 22.61 -32.69
C PRO A 28 19.92 21.61 -33.76
N ASP A 29 18.60 21.54 -33.97
CA ASP A 29 17.95 20.63 -34.91
C ASP A 29 16.56 21.16 -35.35
N VAL A 30 15.99 20.51 -36.38
CA VAL A 30 14.68 20.91 -36.96
C VAL A 30 13.51 20.73 -35.99
N GLU A 31 13.57 19.78 -35.06
CA GLU A 31 12.50 19.57 -34.08
C GLU A 31 12.49 20.67 -33.03
N THR A 32 13.66 21.06 -32.53
CA THR A 32 13.82 22.19 -31.61
C THR A 32 13.32 23.48 -32.23
N CYS A 33 13.66 23.73 -33.51
CA CYS A 33 13.10 24.84 -34.29
C CYS A 33 11.57 24.79 -34.39
N ARG A 34 11.00 23.63 -34.76
CA ARG A 34 9.54 23.46 -34.83
C ARG A 34 8.84 23.67 -33.49
N ARG A 35 9.47 23.27 -32.39
CA ARG A 35 8.93 23.46 -31.03
C ARG A 35 8.92 24.95 -30.69
N ALA A 36 10.06 25.62 -30.82
CA ALA A 36 10.19 27.05 -30.55
C ALA A 36 9.18 27.90 -31.35
N LEU A 37 9.02 27.63 -32.65
CA LEU A 37 8.05 28.36 -33.49
C LEU A 37 6.59 28.10 -33.10
N LYS A 38 6.27 26.92 -32.54
CA LYS A 38 4.93 26.65 -31.97
C LYS A 38 4.72 27.36 -30.65
N ASP A 39 5.74 27.43 -29.81
CA ASP A 39 5.69 28.12 -28.52
C ASP A 39 5.52 29.63 -28.72
N ILE A 40 6.23 30.21 -29.70
CA ILE A 40 6.05 31.61 -30.13
C ILE A 40 4.64 31.85 -30.66
N ALA A 41 4.12 30.94 -31.51
CA ALA A 41 2.76 31.04 -32.03
C ALA A 41 1.71 31.08 -30.92
N ILE A 42 1.88 30.25 -29.89
CA ILE A 42 1.00 30.21 -28.71
C ILE A 42 1.12 31.48 -27.87
N ALA A 43 2.34 31.92 -27.58
CA ALA A 43 2.59 33.11 -26.77
C ALA A 43 2.10 34.41 -27.43
N LEU A 44 2.23 34.51 -28.75
CA LEU A 44 1.78 35.67 -29.54
C LEU A 44 0.35 35.50 -30.09
N HIS A 45 -0.36 34.45 -29.68
CA HIS A 45 -1.75 34.16 -30.05
C HIS A 45 -2.03 34.22 -31.56
N PHE A 46 -1.25 33.52 -32.39
CA PHE A 46 -1.55 33.35 -33.83
C PHE A 46 -1.41 31.89 -34.28
N ASP A 47 -2.24 31.43 -35.23
CA ASP A 47 -2.12 30.06 -35.75
C ASP A 47 -1.00 29.96 -36.80
N LEU A 48 -0.13 28.96 -36.63
CA LEU A 48 1.01 28.68 -37.52
C LEU A 48 0.64 27.64 -38.60
N ARG A 49 0.77 28.00 -39.88
CA ARG A 49 0.65 27.07 -41.01
C ARG A 49 2.01 26.71 -41.58
N ILE A 50 2.31 25.42 -41.61
CA ILE A 50 3.52 24.90 -42.26
C ILE A 50 3.33 24.97 -43.77
N VAL A 51 4.25 25.66 -44.45
CA VAL A 51 4.28 25.73 -45.92
C VAL A 51 5.16 24.63 -46.48
N LYS A 52 6.35 24.44 -45.90
CA LYS A 52 7.29 23.40 -46.31
C LYS A 52 8.14 22.95 -45.13
N SER A 53 8.38 21.64 -45.04
CA SER A 53 9.16 21.06 -43.97
C SER A 53 9.85 19.81 -44.49
N ASP A 54 11.16 19.89 -44.70
CA ASP A 54 11.99 18.79 -45.20
C ASP A 54 13.30 18.70 -44.38
N ARG A 55 14.24 17.85 -44.78
CA ARG A 55 15.52 17.65 -44.06
C ARG A 55 16.47 18.85 -44.14
N SER A 56 16.20 19.81 -45.01
CA SER A 56 17.07 20.96 -45.31
C SER A 56 16.47 22.31 -44.94
N ARG A 57 15.14 22.40 -44.81
CA ARG A 57 14.44 23.66 -44.51
C ARG A 57 13.10 23.47 -43.80
N PHE A 58 12.71 24.51 -43.09
CA PHE A 58 11.41 24.68 -42.47
C PHE A 58 10.88 26.08 -42.81
N ILE A 59 9.71 26.13 -43.46
CA ILE A 59 9.02 27.37 -43.85
C ILE A 59 7.63 27.34 -43.24
N ALA A 60 7.30 28.37 -42.46
CA ALA A 60 5.99 28.54 -41.86
C ALA A 60 5.49 29.98 -42.06
N LYS A 61 4.17 30.14 -42.07
CA LYS A 61 3.49 31.44 -42.19
C LYS A 61 2.30 31.50 -41.24
N CYS A 62 1.75 32.69 -41.04
CA CYS A 62 0.47 32.82 -40.34
C CYS A 62 -0.64 32.13 -41.13
N SER A 63 -1.53 31.43 -40.43
CA SER A 63 -2.68 30.74 -41.03
C SER A 63 -3.72 31.69 -41.62
N LYS A 64 -3.78 32.94 -41.14
CA LYS A 64 -4.71 33.96 -41.63
C LYS A 64 -4.32 34.42 -43.04
N GLU A 65 -5.31 34.45 -43.92
CA GLU A 65 -5.13 34.93 -45.29
C GLU A 65 -4.74 36.41 -45.29
N GLY A 66 -3.81 36.79 -46.18
CA GLY A 66 -3.30 38.16 -46.28
C GLY A 66 -2.30 38.61 -45.20
N CYS A 67 -2.05 37.79 -44.15
CA CYS A 67 -1.06 38.13 -43.13
C CYS A 67 0.39 37.95 -43.66
N PRO A 68 1.28 38.97 -43.54
CA PRO A 68 2.63 38.90 -44.09
C PRO A 68 3.60 38.07 -43.24
N TRP A 69 3.22 37.70 -42.01
CA TRP A 69 4.11 36.96 -41.12
C TRP A 69 4.56 35.65 -41.74
N ARG A 70 5.88 35.48 -41.83
CA ARG A 70 6.50 34.31 -42.46
C ARG A 70 7.94 34.13 -41.98
N VAL A 71 8.31 32.89 -41.71
CA VAL A 71 9.66 32.50 -41.34
C VAL A 71 10.20 31.43 -42.30
N HIS A 72 11.48 31.56 -42.65
CA HIS A 72 12.26 30.55 -43.36
C HIS A 72 13.50 30.20 -42.53
N VAL A 73 13.59 28.94 -42.14
CA VAL A 73 14.72 28.38 -41.41
C VAL A 73 15.37 27.31 -42.29
N ALA A 74 16.70 27.30 -42.39
CA ALA A 74 17.43 26.35 -43.22
C ALA A 74 18.59 25.71 -42.44
N LYS A 75 18.88 24.45 -42.75
CA LYS A 75 19.97 23.69 -42.18
C LYS A 75 21.32 24.32 -42.54
N CYS A 76 22.21 24.44 -41.58
CA CYS A 76 23.58 24.89 -41.79
C CYS A 76 24.41 23.75 -42.45
N PRO A 77 25.29 24.05 -43.42
CA PRO A 77 26.11 23.03 -44.06
C PRO A 77 26.96 22.24 -43.07
N GLY A 78 27.03 20.92 -43.22
CA GLY A 78 27.91 20.05 -42.42
C GLY A 78 27.47 19.78 -40.97
N VAL A 79 26.43 20.44 -40.46
CA VAL A 79 25.96 20.29 -39.07
C VAL A 79 24.45 20.05 -39.00
N THR A 80 23.93 19.62 -37.85
CA THR A 80 22.47 19.42 -37.64
C THR A 80 21.70 20.72 -37.41
N THR A 81 22.42 21.81 -37.11
CA THR A 81 21.89 23.13 -36.76
C THR A 81 21.05 23.74 -37.88
N PHE A 82 19.99 24.45 -37.51
CA PHE A 82 19.11 25.21 -38.39
C PHE A 82 19.17 26.69 -38.02
N SER A 83 19.34 27.59 -39.00
CA SER A 83 19.40 29.03 -38.77
C SER A 83 18.24 29.75 -39.48
N VAL A 84 17.67 30.76 -38.82
CA VAL A 84 16.64 31.64 -39.39
C VAL A 84 17.25 32.46 -40.53
N ARG A 85 16.86 32.18 -41.77
CA ARG A 85 17.38 32.85 -42.96
C ARG A 85 16.60 34.09 -43.32
N THR A 86 15.28 34.02 -43.24
CA THR A 86 14.40 35.17 -43.47
C THR A 86 13.26 35.17 -42.46
N LEU A 87 12.89 36.36 -42.01
CA LEU A 87 11.80 36.60 -41.09
C LEU A 87 11.04 37.86 -41.52
N HIS A 88 9.76 37.69 -41.81
CA HIS A 88 8.78 38.77 -41.83
C HIS A 88 8.01 38.66 -40.52
N GLY A 89 8.36 39.50 -39.54
CA GLY A 89 7.84 39.43 -38.18
C GLY A 89 6.53 40.19 -37.94
N GLU A 90 6.10 41.01 -38.91
CA GLU A 90 4.88 41.81 -38.79
C GLU A 90 3.61 40.96 -38.99
N HIS A 91 2.62 41.20 -38.13
CA HIS A 91 1.28 40.65 -38.27
C HIS A 91 0.30 41.78 -38.64
N THR A 92 -0.50 41.57 -39.68
CA THR A 92 -1.66 42.43 -40.00
C THR A 92 -2.99 41.81 -39.55
N CYS A 93 -2.92 40.64 -38.91
CA CYS A 93 -4.08 39.93 -38.38
C CYS A 93 -4.25 40.19 -36.89
N GLU A 94 -5.48 40.10 -36.41
CA GLU A 94 -5.83 40.23 -34.99
C GLU A 94 -5.50 38.97 -34.15
N GLY A 95 -4.77 38.01 -34.73
CA GLY A 95 -4.44 36.74 -34.08
C GLY A 95 -5.63 35.78 -33.96
N VAL A 96 -5.54 34.89 -32.97
CA VAL A 96 -6.54 33.89 -32.61
C VAL A 96 -7.35 34.45 -31.44
N ARG A 97 -8.58 34.89 -31.70
CA ARG A 97 -9.52 35.40 -30.68
C ARG A 97 -10.17 34.29 -29.85
N ASN A 98 -10.10 33.04 -30.32
CA ASN A 98 -10.70 31.89 -29.65
C ASN A 98 -9.68 31.32 -28.65
N LEU A 99 -10.14 30.85 -27.49
CA LEU A 99 -9.23 30.18 -26.56
C LEU A 99 -8.63 28.89 -27.14
N HIS A 100 -9.23 28.29 -28.17
CA HIS A 100 -8.67 27.11 -28.83
C HIS A 100 -7.55 27.47 -29.81
N HIS A 101 -6.38 26.86 -29.65
CA HIS A 101 -5.20 27.12 -30.47
C HIS A 101 -4.70 25.84 -31.17
N GLN A 102 -4.46 25.90 -32.49
CA GLN A 102 -4.05 24.72 -33.27
C GLN A 102 -2.69 24.15 -32.84
N GLN A 103 -1.80 24.99 -32.32
CA GLN A 103 -0.45 24.60 -31.91
C GLN A 103 -0.41 23.97 -30.51
N ALA A 104 -1.48 24.09 -29.71
CA ALA A 104 -1.65 23.47 -28.39
C ALA A 104 -1.92 21.95 -28.47
N SER A 105 -1.01 21.26 -29.14
CA SER A 105 -1.02 19.81 -29.33
C SER A 105 -0.78 19.05 -28.03
N VAL A 106 -1.14 17.76 -27.99
CA VAL A 106 -0.82 16.86 -26.86
C VAL A 106 0.68 16.88 -26.50
N GLY A 107 1.56 16.97 -27.51
CA GLY A 107 3.00 17.05 -27.27
C GLY A 107 3.44 18.36 -26.65
N TRP A 108 2.76 19.46 -26.95
CA TRP A 108 2.98 20.75 -26.30
C TRP A 108 2.52 20.69 -24.83
N VAL A 109 1.28 20.26 -24.60
CA VAL A 109 0.71 20.07 -23.25
C VAL A 109 1.65 19.24 -22.38
N ALA A 110 2.15 18.11 -22.88
CA ALA A 110 3.05 17.22 -22.14
C ALA A 110 4.32 17.93 -21.65
N ARG A 111 4.92 18.79 -22.48
CA ARG A 111 6.12 19.56 -22.12
C ARG A 111 5.79 20.68 -21.14
N SER A 112 4.68 21.40 -21.36
CA SER A 112 4.27 22.51 -20.49
C SER A 112 3.98 22.05 -19.05
N VAL A 113 3.60 20.79 -18.85
CA VAL A 113 3.28 20.24 -17.51
C VAL A 113 4.35 19.32 -16.94
N GLU A 114 5.46 19.09 -17.65
CA GLU A 114 6.42 18.04 -17.29
C GLU A 114 7.00 18.22 -15.88
N ALA A 115 7.42 19.44 -15.55
CA ALA A 115 7.93 19.77 -14.21
C ALA A 115 6.88 19.52 -13.13
N ARG A 116 5.64 19.99 -13.34
CA ARG A 116 4.55 19.79 -12.37
C ARG A 116 4.17 18.31 -12.21
N VAL A 117 4.21 17.53 -13.29
CA VAL A 117 3.97 16.08 -13.24
C VAL A 117 5.09 15.35 -12.52
N ARG A 118 6.34 15.79 -12.69
CA ARG A 118 7.51 15.25 -11.98
C ARG A 118 7.39 15.48 -10.47
N ASP A 119 7.01 16.68 -10.06
CA ASP A 119 6.85 17.05 -8.66
C ASP A 119 5.60 16.43 -8.03
N ASN A 120 4.53 16.30 -8.82
CA ASN A 120 3.28 15.70 -8.39
C ASN A 120 2.70 14.77 -9.48
N PRO A 121 3.04 13.47 -9.45
CA PRO A 121 2.47 12.49 -10.37
C PRO A 121 0.94 12.39 -10.32
N GLN A 122 0.30 12.84 -9.23
CA GLN A 122 -1.16 12.84 -9.07
C GLN A 122 -1.86 14.08 -9.66
N TYR A 123 -1.10 14.98 -10.31
CA TYR A 123 -1.60 16.18 -10.96
C TYR A 123 -2.77 15.86 -11.91
N LYS A 124 -3.92 16.48 -11.67
CA LYS A 124 -5.18 16.07 -12.32
C LYS A 124 -5.33 16.75 -13.67
N PRO A 125 -5.95 16.08 -14.67
CA PRO A 125 -6.26 16.72 -15.95
C PRO A 125 -7.07 18.02 -15.83
N LYS A 126 -7.93 18.17 -14.81
CA LYS A 126 -8.66 19.42 -14.56
C LYS A 126 -7.76 20.56 -14.07
N GLU A 127 -6.75 20.24 -13.27
CA GLU A 127 -5.76 21.21 -12.79
C GLU A 127 -4.87 21.64 -13.97
N ILE A 128 -4.45 20.68 -14.82
CA ILE A 128 -3.75 20.95 -16.09
C ILE A 128 -4.54 21.91 -16.99
N LEU A 129 -5.85 21.70 -17.15
CA LEU A 129 -6.71 22.58 -17.95
C LEU A 129 -6.68 24.02 -17.46
N GLN A 130 -6.81 24.19 -16.14
CA GLN A 130 -6.86 25.50 -15.49
C GLN A 130 -5.50 26.19 -15.59
N ASP A 131 -4.42 25.48 -15.25
CA ASP A 131 -3.06 26.01 -15.28
C ASP A 131 -2.60 26.43 -16.68
N ILE A 132 -2.94 25.65 -17.72
CA ILE A 132 -2.63 26.02 -19.10
C ILE A 132 -3.40 27.28 -19.53
N ARG A 133 -4.65 27.41 -19.09
CA ARG A 133 -5.45 28.60 -19.37
C ARG A 133 -4.87 29.83 -18.67
N ASP A 134 -4.49 29.70 -17.42
CA ASP A 134 -4.00 30.80 -16.60
C ASP A 134 -2.60 31.26 -17.04
N GLN A 135 -1.73 30.33 -17.46
CA GLN A 135 -0.34 30.64 -17.85
C GLN A 135 -0.20 31.05 -19.32
N HIS A 136 -1.01 30.48 -20.21
CA HIS A 136 -0.83 30.64 -21.65
C HIS A 136 -2.03 31.24 -22.36
N GLY A 137 -3.14 31.52 -21.67
CA GLY A 137 -4.35 32.08 -22.29
C GLY A 137 -5.04 31.14 -23.27
N VAL A 138 -4.69 29.84 -23.29
CA VAL A 138 -5.21 28.85 -24.25
C VAL A 138 -6.08 27.81 -23.53
N ALA A 139 -7.22 27.47 -24.13
CA ALA A 139 -8.05 26.34 -23.74
C ALA A 139 -7.64 25.07 -24.51
N VAL A 140 -7.33 24.01 -23.75
CA VAL A 140 -7.18 22.66 -24.28
C VAL A 140 -8.38 21.80 -23.85
N SER A 141 -8.68 20.73 -24.58
CA SER A 141 -9.73 19.79 -24.17
C SER A 141 -9.27 18.90 -23.01
N TYR A 142 -10.21 18.35 -22.24
CA TYR A 142 -9.90 17.37 -21.19
C TYR A 142 -9.08 16.19 -21.71
N MET A 143 -9.38 15.71 -22.93
CA MET A 143 -8.63 14.62 -23.55
C MET A 143 -7.21 15.03 -23.95
N GLN A 144 -6.98 16.27 -24.37
CA GLN A 144 -5.62 16.78 -24.62
C GLN A 144 -4.82 16.87 -23.31
N ALA A 145 -5.42 17.40 -22.24
CA ALA A 145 -4.80 17.47 -20.91
C ALA A 145 -4.45 16.06 -20.38
N TRP A 146 -5.39 15.13 -20.45
CA TRP A 146 -5.16 13.74 -20.03
C TRP A 146 -4.07 13.06 -20.85
N ARG A 147 -4.12 13.12 -22.19
CA ARG A 147 -3.07 12.53 -23.05
C ARG A 147 -1.71 13.21 -22.86
N GLY A 148 -1.70 14.52 -22.58
CA GLY A 148 -0.47 15.27 -22.28
C GLY A 148 0.18 14.75 -21.00
N LYS A 149 -0.62 14.57 -19.92
CA LYS A 149 -0.18 13.93 -18.69
C LYS A 149 0.39 12.53 -18.94
N GLU A 150 -0.35 11.66 -19.63
CA GLU A 150 0.09 10.28 -19.92
C GLU A 150 1.42 10.25 -20.68
N ARG A 151 1.61 11.17 -21.64
CA ARG A 151 2.88 11.29 -22.38
C ARG A 151 4.02 11.77 -21.48
N SER A 152 3.77 12.71 -20.58
CA SER A 152 4.76 13.16 -19.60
C SER A 152 5.13 12.04 -18.62
N MET A 153 4.15 11.30 -18.11
CA MET A 153 4.38 10.14 -17.23
C MET A 153 5.22 9.07 -17.93
N ALA A 154 4.92 8.79 -19.20
CA ALA A 154 5.69 7.82 -19.99
C ALA A 154 7.14 8.27 -20.24
N ALA A 155 7.39 9.58 -20.39
CA ALA A 155 8.74 10.12 -20.52
C ALA A 155 9.54 10.00 -19.22
N LEU A 156 8.90 10.23 -18.06
CA LEU A 156 9.53 10.16 -16.75
C LEU A 156 9.77 8.73 -16.26
N HIS A 157 8.78 7.85 -16.42
CA HIS A 157 8.75 6.54 -15.78
C HIS A 157 8.89 5.37 -16.77
N GLY A 158 8.92 5.65 -18.07
CA GLY A 158 8.76 4.65 -19.11
C GLY A 158 7.29 4.32 -19.38
N THR A 159 7.04 3.58 -20.45
CA THR A 159 5.67 3.15 -20.80
C THR A 159 5.22 1.96 -19.93
N PHE A 160 3.90 1.74 -19.81
CA PHE A 160 3.39 0.54 -19.14
C PHE A 160 3.92 -0.74 -19.80
N GLU A 161 3.95 -0.77 -21.14
CA GLU A 161 4.48 -1.88 -21.94
C GLU A 161 5.95 -2.15 -21.67
N GLU A 162 6.77 -1.10 -21.63
CA GLU A 162 8.19 -1.20 -21.26
C GLU A 162 8.36 -1.76 -19.85
N GLY A 163 7.50 -1.37 -18.90
CA GLY A 163 7.49 -1.91 -17.55
C GLY A 163 7.36 -3.44 -17.52
N TYR A 164 6.47 -4.04 -18.32
CA TYR A 164 6.35 -5.50 -18.38
C TYR A 164 7.59 -6.15 -19.01
N ARG A 165 8.13 -5.57 -20.09
CA ARG A 165 9.35 -6.06 -20.75
C ARG A 165 10.53 -6.12 -19.78
N LEU A 166 10.62 -5.15 -18.87
CA LEU A 166 11.71 -5.01 -17.90
C LEU A 166 11.61 -5.94 -16.68
N LEU A 167 10.49 -6.67 -16.47
CA LEU A 167 10.29 -7.51 -15.29
C LEU A 167 11.35 -8.62 -15.09
N PRO A 168 11.83 -9.34 -16.11
CA PRO A 168 12.86 -10.35 -15.92
C PRO A 168 14.17 -9.76 -15.37
N ALA A 169 14.63 -8.67 -15.99
CA ALA A 169 15.83 -7.94 -15.56
C ALA A 169 15.65 -7.34 -14.16
N TYR A 170 14.47 -6.77 -13.88
CA TYR A 170 14.15 -6.24 -12.56
C TYR A 170 14.21 -7.32 -11.45
N CYS A 171 13.58 -8.48 -11.69
CA CYS A 171 13.65 -9.61 -10.76
C CYS A 171 15.10 -10.08 -10.54
N GLU A 172 15.94 -10.08 -11.58
CA GLU A 172 17.36 -10.39 -11.46
C GLU A 172 18.11 -9.36 -10.62
N GLN A 173 17.86 -8.07 -10.82
CA GLN A 173 18.48 -7.02 -9.99
C GLN A 173 18.05 -7.11 -8.53
N ILE A 174 16.78 -7.43 -8.23
CA ILE A 174 16.34 -7.69 -6.85
C ILE A 174 17.18 -8.81 -6.23
N ARG A 175 17.28 -9.96 -6.90
CA ARG A 175 18.04 -11.10 -6.38
C ARG A 175 19.53 -10.81 -6.22
N LYS A 176 20.11 -10.01 -7.13
CA LYS A 176 21.52 -9.61 -7.10
C LYS A 176 21.84 -8.63 -5.97
N THR A 177 21.01 -7.61 -5.79
CA THR A 177 21.21 -6.54 -4.80
C THR A 177 20.77 -6.94 -3.40
N ASN A 178 19.81 -7.86 -3.31
CA ASN A 178 19.29 -8.39 -2.06
C ASN A 178 19.43 -9.93 -2.05
N PRO A 179 20.65 -10.48 -1.87
CA PRO A 179 20.88 -11.92 -1.88
C PRO A 179 19.95 -12.69 -0.94
N GLY A 180 19.42 -13.81 -1.41
CA GLY A 180 18.43 -14.62 -0.68
C GLY A 180 16.98 -14.13 -0.79
N SER A 181 16.73 -13.04 -1.52
CA SER A 181 15.37 -12.61 -1.86
C SER A 181 14.78 -13.49 -2.96
N ILE A 182 13.47 -13.64 -2.97
CA ILE A 182 12.72 -14.32 -4.02
C ILE A 182 12.06 -13.25 -4.88
N ALA A 183 12.35 -13.28 -6.18
CA ALA A 183 11.64 -12.48 -7.16
C ALA A 183 11.43 -13.36 -8.38
N SER A 184 10.22 -13.45 -8.92
CA SER A 184 9.93 -14.32 -10.06
C SER A 184 8.76 -13.77 -10.84
N VAL A 185 8.88 -13.80 -12.17
CA VAL A 185 7.83 -13.38 -13.10
C VAL A 185 7.42 -14.57 -13.96
N PHE A 186 6.11 -14.73 -14.15
CA PHE A 186 5.49 -15.78 -14.93
C PHE A 186 4.70 -15.16 -16.08
N ALA A 187 4.91 -15.72 -17.26
CA ALA A 187 4.21 -15.37 -18.48
C ALA A 187 3.60 -16.63 -19.10
N THR A 188 2.50 -16.47 -19.84
CA THR A 188 1.75 -17.57 -20.44
C THR A 188 1.45 -17.33 -21.92
N GLY A 189 1.21 -18.44 -22.63
CA GLY A 189 0.86 -18.48 -24.04
C GLY A 189 2.03 -18.17 -24.99
N GLN A 190 1.76 -18.30 -26.29
CA GLN A 190 2.75 -18.09 -27.35
C GLN A 190 3.32 -16.67 -27.40
N GLU A 191 2.58 -15.68 -26.88
CA GLU A 191 2.98 -14.27 -26.88
C GLU A 191 3.74 -13.84 -25.61
N ASN A 192 4.01 -14.75 -24.67
CA ASN A 192 4.62 -14.44 -23.37
C ASN A 192 3.91 -13.28 -22.64
N CYS A 193 2.57 -13.35 -22.55
CA CYS A 193 1.81 -12.34 -21.83
C CYS A 193 1.97 -12.52 -20.32
N PHE A 194 2.16 -11.41 -19.62
CA PHE A 194 2.25 -11.38 -18.16
C PHE A 194 1.06 -12.05 -17.49
N GLN A 195 1.36 -12.89 -16.51
CA GLN A 195 0.35 -13.52 -15.65
C GLN A 195 0.58 -13.18 -14.18
N ARG A 196 1.83 -13.34 -13.70
CA ARG A 196 2.13 -13.25 -12.26
C ARG A 196 3.52 -12.68 -12.01
N LEU A 197 3.66 -11.91 -10.94
CA LEU A 197 4.92 -11.48 -10.35
C LEU A 197 4.86 -11.83 -8.86
N PHE A 198 5.91 -12.41 -8.31
CA PHE A 198 6.08 -12.64 -6.88
C PHE A 198 7.38 -11.98 -6.42
N VAL A 199 7.34 -11.25 -5.30
CA VAL A 199 8.51 -10.65 -4.67
C VAL A 199 8.43 -10.80 -3.16
N SER A 200 9.51 -11.29 -2.55
CA SER A 200 9.76 -11.25 -1.12
C SER A 200 11.24 -11.02 -0.85
N PHE A 201 11.55 -9.98 -0.07
CA PHE A 201 12.91 -9.63 0.26
C PHE A 201 13.47 -10.53 1.36
N ARG A 202 14.76 -10.86 1.30
CA ARG A 202 15.44 -11.66 2.33
C ARG A 202 15.23 -11.09 3.73
N ALA A 203 15.22 -9.77 3.87
CA ALA A 203 14.97 -9.09 5.13
C ALA A 203 13.58 -9.39 5.69
N SER A 204 12.54 -9.36 4.85
CA SER A 204 11.18 -9.76 5.23
C SER A 204 11.11 -11.24 5.61
N ILE A 205 11.70 -12.13 4.81
CA ILE A 205 11.71 -13.57 5.11
C ILE A 205 12.38 -13.84 6.45
N TYR A 206 13.55 -13.24 6.69
CA TYR A 206 14.31 -13.41 7.91
C TYR A 206 13.56 -12.88 9.15
N GLY A 207 13.04 -11.66 9.09
CA GLY A 207 12.35 -11.05 10.21
C GLY A 207 11.10 -11.82 10.62
N PHE A 208 10.37 -12.35 9.63
CA PHE A 208 9.20 -13.19 9.91
C PHE A 208 9.57 -14.49 10.62
N ILE A 209 10.50 -15.27 10.05
CA ILE A 209 10.84 -16.61 10.55
C ILE A 209 11.42 -16.55 11.97
N ASN A 210 12.22 -15.52 12.28
CA ASN A 210 13.00 -15.50 13.52
C ASN A 210 12.36 -14.73 14.67
N ALA A 211 11.41 -13.82 14.40
CA ALA A 211 11.03 -12.84 15.42
C ALA A 211 9.61 -12.28 15.37
N CYS A 212 8.97 -12.23 14.20
CA CYS A 212 7.56 -11.81 14.13
C CYS A 212 6.67 -12.79 14.89
N ARG A 213 5.44 -12.35 15.19
CA ARG A 213 4.40 -13.27 15.67
C ARG A 213 4.11 -14.30 14.59
N PRO A 214 3.82 -15.57 14.95
CA PRO A 214 3.45 -16.63 14.00
C PRO A 214 2.01 -16.46 13.50
N LEU A 215 1.73 -15.26 13.00
CA LEU A 215 0.44 -14.78 12.53
C LEU A 215 0.66 -14.15 11.15
N LEU A 216 -0.09 -14.61 10.16
CA LEU A 216 -0.12 -14.05 8.82
C LEU A 216 -1.50 -13.51 8.49
N GLU A 217 -1.51 -12.35 7.85
CA GLU A 217 -2.66 -11.69 7.28
C GLU A 217 -2.57 -11.74 5.76
N LEU A 218 -3.64 -12.21 5.12
CA LEU A 218 -3.75 -12.32 3.68
C LEU A 218 -4.86 -11.40 3.18
N ASP A 219 -4.52 -10.55 2.22
CA ASP A 219 -5.53 -9.74 1.53
C ASP A 219 -5.04 -9.30 0.14
N LYS A 220 -5.90 -8.56 -0.55
CA LYS A 220 -5.68 -8.06 -1.90
C LYS A 220 -6.16 -6.62 -2.11
N ALA A 221 -5.65 -5.97 -3.15
CA ALA A 221 -6.20 -4.72 -3.68
C ALA A 221 -6.22 -4.74 -5.21
N ASN A 222 -7.35 -4.32 -5.78
CA ASN A 222 -7.51 -4.23 -7.23
C ASN A 222 -6.79 -3.00 -7.79
N LEU A 223 -5.90 -3.24 -8.76
CA LEU A 223 -5.18 -2.20 -9.47
C LEU A 223 -6.07 -1.51 -10.50
N LYS A 224 -5.89 -0.19 -10.61
CA LYS A 224 -6.64 0.68 -11.51
C LYS A 224 -5.75 1.25 -12.60
N GLY A 225 -4.72 0.52 -13.02
CA GLY A 225 -3.87 0.91 -14.13
C GLY A 225 -4.48 0.65 -15.51
N LYS A 226 -3.69 0.88 -16.56
CA LYS A 226 -4.04 0.62 -17.96
C LYS A 226 -4.42 -0.86 -18.21
N TYR A 227 -3.72 -1.76 -17.54
CA TYR A 227 -3.82 -3.21 -17.70
C TYR A 227 -4.56 -3.92 -16.55
N LEU A 228 -5.17 -3.16 -15.63
CA LEU A 228 -5.80 -3.69 -14.42
C LEU A 228 -4.82 -4.58 -13.62
N GLY A 229 -5.31 -5.65 -13.00
CA GLY A 229 -4.54 -6.56 -12.15
C GLY A 229 -4.95 -6.47 -10.68
N THR A 230 -4.39 -7.38 -9.89
CA THR A 230 -4.63 -7.46 -8.45
C THR A 230 -3.29 -7.57 -7.73
N LEU A 231 -3.11 -6.74 -6.71
CA LEU A 231 -1.99 -6.83 -5.77
C LEU A 231 -2.41 -7.76 -4.63
N LEU A 232 -1.68 -8.85 -4.42
CA LEU A 232 -1.86 -9.76 -3.30
C LEU A 232 -0.73 -9.50 -2.30
N CYS A 233 -1.03 -9.58 -1.00
CA CYS A 233 0.00 -9.48 0.03
C CYS A 233 -0.24 -10.45 1.18
N ALA A 234 0.85 -11.03 1.65
CA ALA A 234 0.95 -11.68 2.94
C ALA A 234 1.78 -10.76 3.86
N ALA A 235 1.22 -10.40 5.01
CA ALA A 235 1.91 -9.61 6.03
C ALA A 235 1.82 -10.31 7.38
N ALA A 236 2.89 -10.21 8.17
CA ALA A 236 2.89 -10.62 9.56
C ALA A 236 2.62 -9.44 10.49
N VAL A 237 2.70 -9.69 11.79
CA VAL A 237 2.70 -8.66 12.82
C VAL A 237 4.02 -8.71 13.57
N ASP A 238 4.67 -7.56 13.71
CA ASP A 238 5.90 -7.41 14.51
C ASP A 238 5.62 -7.49 16.02
N ALA A 239 6.65 -7.31 16.82
CA ALA A 239 6.50 -7.38 18.28
C ALA A 239 5.58 -6.27 18.84
N ASP A 240 5.56 -5.08 18.24
CA ASP A 240 4.89 -3.86 18.72
C ASP A 240 3.58 -3.56 17.96
N ASP A 241 2.89 -4.62 17.54
CA ASP A 241 1.57 -4.60 16.87
C ASP A 241 1.53 -3.93 15.48
N ALA A 242 2.67 -3.69 14.83
CA ALA A 242 2.68 -3.15 13.48
C ALA A 242 2.74 -4.24 12.40
N LEU A 243 2.13 -3.94 11.25
CA LEU A 243 2.19 -4.81 10.08
C LEU A 243 3.63 -4.94 9.58
N PHE A 244 3.97 -6.15 9.15
CA PHE A 244 5.28 -6.50 8.63
C PHE A 244 5.11 -7.23 7.29
N PRO A 245 5.25 -6.54 6.14
CA PRO A 245 5.04 -7.16 4.83
C PRO A 245 6.05 -8.28 4.55
N LEU A 246 5.53 -9.49 4.34
CA LEU A 246 6.33 -10.69 4.09
C LEU A 246 6.52 -10.93 2.59
N ALA A 247 5.42 -10.98 1.83
CA ALA A 247 5.45 -11.26 0.41
C ALA A 247 4.38 -10.46 -0.34
N ILE A 248 4.70 -10.09 -1.58
CA ILE A 248 3.85 -9.29 -2.44
C ILE A 248 3.79 -9.95 -3.81
N ALA A 249 2.59 -10.03 -4.39
CA ALA A 249 2.41 -10.50 -5.74
C ALA A 249 1.53 -9.56 -6.57
N VAL A 250 1.85 -9.43 -7.85
CA VAL A 250 0.98 -8.78 -8.84
C VAL A 250 0.48 -9.88 -9.76
N VAL A 251 -0.83 -10.01 -9.87
CA VAL A 251 -1.47 -10.99 -10.77
C VAL A 251 -2.35 -10.27 -11.78
N ASP A 252 -2.55 -10.89 -12.94
CA ASP A 252 -3.38 -10.37 -14.03
C ASP A 252 -4.85 -10.19 -13.64
N MET A 253 -5.37 -11.05 -12.77
CA MET A 253 -6.69 -10.95 -12.17
C MET A 253 -6.77 -11.72 -10.84
N GLU A 254 -7.81 -11.45 -10.05
CA GLU A 254 -8.15 -12.30 -8.92
C GLU A 254 -8.82 -13.59 -9.41
N SER A 255 -8.28 -14.74 -9.03
CA SER A 255 -8.83 -16.06 -9.36
C SER A 255 -8.37 -17.10 -8.34
N ASP A 256 -9.10 -18.21 -8.25
CA ASP A 256 -8.75 -19.34 -7.38
C ASP A 256 -7.36 -19.90 -7.73
N GLU A 257 -7.01 -19.97 -9.03
CA GLU A 257 -5.70 -20.40 -9.50
C GLU A 257 -4.57 -19.47 -9.04
N ASN A 258 -4.81 -18.16 -9.05
CA ASN A 258 -3.83 -17.17 -8.63
C ASN A 258 -3.62 -17.17 -7.10
N TRP A 259 -4.67 -17.42 -6.31
CA TRP A 259 -4.54 -17.65 -4.87
C TRP A 259 -3.81 -18.94 -4.54
N MET A 260 -4.16 -20.05 -5.20
CA MET A 260 -3.47 -21.33 -5.06
C MET A 260 -1.98 -21.19 -5.36
N TRP A 261 -1.62 -20.54 -6.48
CA TRP A 261 -0.24 -20.25 -6.82
C TRP A 261 0.46 -19.36 -5.78
N PHE A 262 -0.17 -18.27 -5.32
CA PHE A 262 0.43 -17.36 -4.36
C PHE A 262 0.76 -18.07 -3.03
N MET A 263 -0.16 -18.91 -2.54
CA MET A 263 0.06 -19.71 -1.34
C MET A 263 1.12 -20.78 -1.53
N SER A 264 1.23 -21.35 -2.74
CA SER A 264 2.33 -22.26 -3.10
C SER A 264 3.69 -21.58 -3.02
N GLU A 265 3.83 -20.37 -3.58
CA GLU A 265 5.07 -19.58 -3.49
C GLU A 265 5.40 -19.18 -2.05
N LEU A 266 4.39 -18.78 -1.27
CA LEU A 266 4.55 -18.48 0.15
C LEU A 266 5.01 -19.70 0.95
N ARG A 267 4.47 -20.89 0.66
CA ARG A 267 4.89 -22.15 1.29
C ARG A 267 6.32 -22.51 0.93
N LYS A 268 6.71 -22.39 -0.34
CA LYS A 268 8.10 -22.63 -0.78
C LYS A 268 9.07 -21.69 -0.07
N LEU A 269 8.70 -20.41 0.06
CA LEU A 269 9.46 -19.38 0.76
C LEU A 269 9.68 -19.74 2.23
N LEU A 270 8.67 -20.28 2.91
CA LEU A 270 8.75 -20.66 4.33
C LEU A 270 9.43 -22.02 4.57
N GLY A 271 9.73 -22.76 3.50
CA GLY A 271 10.44 -24.03 3.54
C GLY A 271 9.53 -25.21 3.87
N VAL A 272 9.48 -26.17 2.95
CA VAL A 272 8.93 -27.51 3.19
C VAL A 272 9.86 -28.20 4.22
N ASN A 273 9.39 -28.46 5.43
CA ASN A 273 10.12 -29.05 6.57
C ASN A 273 11.01 -28.09 7.37
N THR A 274 10.40 -27.27 8.22
CA THR A 274 11.11 -26.77 9.40
C THR A 274 10.42 -27.35 10.63
N ASP A 275 11.03 -28.37 11.23
CA ASP A 275 10.68 -28.86 12.58
C ASP A 275 10.77 -27.76 13.66
N SER A 276 11.24 -26.56 13.28
CA SER A 276 11.42 -25.38 14.10
C SER A 276 10.37 -24.28 13.92
N MET A 277 9.45 -24.33 12.94
CA MET A 277 8.46 -23.26 12.78
C MET A 277 7.22 -23.53 13.65
N PRO A 278 6.85 -22.62 14.58
CA PRO A 278 5.63 -22.78 15.37
C PRO A 278 4.41 -22.83 14.45
N ARG A 279 3.38 -23.58 14.86
CA ARG A 279 2.11 -23.66 14.11
C ARG A 279 1.58 -22.25 13.83
N LEU A 280 1.39 -21.93 12.56
CA LEU A 280 0.97 -20.61 12.11
C LEU A 280 -0.53 -20.40 12.36
N THR A 281 -0.90 -19.15 12.63
CA THR A 281 -2.26 -18.67 12.49
C THR A 281 -2.34 -17.82 11.23
N ILE A 282 -3.33 -18.05 10.37
CA ILE A 282 -3.55 -17.29 9.13
C ILE A 282 -4.92 -16.63 9.22
N LEU A 283 -4.99 -15.33 8.92
CA LEU A 283 -6.21 -14.55 8.84
C LEU A 283 -6.47 -14.10 7.41
N SER A 284 -7.69 -14.29 6.93
CA SER A 284 -8.08 -13.83 5.59
C SER A 284 -9.55 -13.45 5.49
N GLU A 285 -9.95 -12.97 4.30
CA GLU A 285 -11.35 -13.01 3.87
C GLU A 285 -11.81 -14.47 3.67
N ARG A 286 -13.11 -14.72 3.82
CA ARG A 286 -13.73 -16.01 3.52
C ARG A 286 -14.08 -16.12 2.03
N GLN A 287 -13.06 -16.03 1.18
CA GLN A 287 -13.20 -16.30 -0.25
C GLN A 287 -12.83 -17.75 -0.55
N ARG A 288 -13.62 -18.43 -1.39
CA ARG A 288 -13.43 -19.85 -1.71
C ARG A 288 -11.99 -20.18 -2.13
N GLY A 289 -11.45 -19.50 -3.14
CA GLY A 289 -10.09 -19.73 -3.62
C GLY A 289 -9.00 -19.49 -2.58
N MET A 290 -9.19 -18.54 -1.66
CA MET A 290 -8.26 -18.32 -0.55
C MET A 290 -8.29 -19.46 0.47
N VAL A 291 -9.49 -19.91 0.84
CA VAL A 291 -9.69 -21.01 1.81
C VAL A 291 -9.08 -22.29 1.27
N GLU A 292 -9.44 -22.68 0.04
CA GLU A 292 -8.89 -23.88 -0.60
C GLU A 292 -7.35 -23.82 -0.72
N ALA A 293 -6.79 -22.64 -1.03
CA ALA A 293 -5.34 -22.45 -1.13
C ALA A 293 -4.62 -22.55 0.23
N VAL A 294 -5.21 -21.99 1.30
CA VAL A 294 -4.68 -22.10 2.67
C VAL A 294 -4.71 -23.55 3.14
N GLU A 295 -5.84 -24.24 2.99
CA GLU A 295 -5.99 -25.65 3.37
C GLU A 295 -5.00 -26.55 2.63
N THR A 296 -4.78 -26.30 1.35
CA THR A 296 -3.85 -27.09 0.51
C THR A 296 -2.39 -26.88 0.91
N HIS A 297 -1.97 -25.63 1.13
CA HIS A 297 -0.55 -25.30 1.31
C HIS A 297 -0.12 -25.20 2.77
N PHE A 298 -1.04 -24.94 3.69
CA PHE A 298 -0.81 -24.78 5.13
C PHE A 298 -1.79 -25.61 5.97
N PRO A 299 -1.89 -26.94 5.75
CA PRO A 299 -2.89 -27.79 6.41
C PRO A 299 -2.75 -27.87 7.94
N SER A 300 -1.58 -27.54 8.50
CA SER A 300 -1.34 -27.51 9.94
C SER A 300 -1.61 -26.14 10.60
N ALA A 301 -1.84 -25.10 9.79
CA ALA A 301 -2.10 -23.75 10.28
C ALA A 301 -3.55 -23.62 10.76
N PHE A 302 -3.76 -22.76 11.75
CA PHE A 302 -5.09 -22.35 12.15
C PHE A 302 -5.58 -21.24 11.21
N HIS A 303 -6.62 -21.52 10.44
CA HIS A 303 -7.19 -20.55 9.50
C HIS A 303 -8.40 -19.85 10.12
N GLY A 304 -8.29 -18.55 10.35
CA GLY A 304 -9.36 -17.71 10.87
C GLY A 304 -9.85 -16.68 9.85
N PHE A 305 -11.11 -16.29 9.98
CA PHE A 305 -11.69 -15.25 9.13
C PHE A 305 -11.65 -13.90 9.82
N CYS A 306 -11.28 -12.88 9.05
CA CYS A 306 -11.24 -11.51 9.51
C CYS A 306 -12.64 -11.05 9.93
N LEU A 307 -12.76 -10.61 11.19
CA LEU A 307 -14.00 -10.18 11.80
C LEU A 307 -14.66 -9.00 11.10
N ARG A 308 -13.90 -8.21 10.33
CA ARG A 308 -14.49 -7.14 9.53
C ARG A 308 -15.50 -7.72 8.54
N TYR A 309 -15.11 -8.73 7.75
CA TYR A 309 -15.97 -9.37 6.76
C TYR A 309 -17.12 -10.14 7.41
N VAL A 310 -16.84 -10.86 8.50
CA VAL A 310 -17.86 -11.59 9.26
C VAL A 310 -18.91 -10.62 9.83
N SER A 311 -18.47 -9.50 10.41
CA SER A 311 -19.37 -8.47 10.96
C SER A 311 -20.12 -7.69 9.88
N GLU A 312 -19.51 -7.44 8.72
CA GLU A 312 -20.17 -6.81 7.57
C GLU A 312 -21.32 -7.70 7.08
N ASN A 313 -21.04 -8.99 6.89
CA ASN A 313 -22.06 -9.95 6.49
C ASN A 313 -23.20 -10.03 7.51
N PHE A 314 -22.89 -10.18 8.80
CA PHE A 314 -23.91 -10.23 9.87
C PHE A 314 -24.79 -8.98 9.87
N ARG A 315 -24.17 -7.78 9.77
CA ARG A 315 -24.91 -6.52 9.71
C ARG A 315 -25.80 -6.44 8.48
N ASP A 316 -25.30 -6.84 7.32
CA ASP A 316 -26.02 -6.73 6.05
C ASP A 316 -27.20 -7.73 5.98
N THR A 317 -27.06 -8.90 6.61
CA THR A 317 -28.12 -9.90 6.77
C THR A 317 -29.23 -9.41 7.71
N PHE A 318 -28.89 -8.99 8.93
CA PHE A 318 -29.91 -8.72 9.96
C PHE A 318 -30.38 -7.26 9.99
N LYS A 319 -29.55 -6.32 9.51
CA LYS A 319 -29.81 -4.87 9.50
C LYS A 319 -30.34 -4.33 10.84
N ASN A 320 -29.92 -4.93 11.94
CA ASN A 320 -30.41 -4.66 13.29
C ASN A 320 -29.24 -4.32 14.22
N SER A 321 -29.21 -3.08 14.70
CA SER A 321 -28.11 -2.56 15.53
C SER A 321 -27.97 -3.25 16.89
N LYS A 322 -29.09 -3.65 17.51
CA LYS A 322 -29.09 -4.39 18.78
C LYS A 322 -28.44 -5.76 18.59
N LEU A 323 -28.84 -6.51 17.56
CA LEU A 323 -28.23 -7.79 17.20
C LEU A 323 -26.73 -7.65 16.93
N VAL A 324 -26.32 -6.64 16.13
CA VAL A 324 -24.90 -6.39 15.86
C VAL A 324 -24.11 -6.13 17.14
N ASN A 325 -24.67 -5.41 18.10
CA ASN A 325 -24.01 -5.16 19.38
C ASN A 325 -23.84 -6.45 20.23
N ILE A 326 -24.87 -7.29 20.28
CA ILE A 326 -24.80 -8.57 20.99
C ILE A 326 -23.82 -9.51 20.30
N PHE A 327 -23.82 -9.56 18.96
CA PHE A 327 -22.85 -10.30 18.16
C PHE A 327 -21.41 -9.91 18.53
N TRP A 328 -21.10 -8.62 18.61
CA TRP A 328 -19.76 -8.18 19.05
C TRP A 328 -19.42 -8.60 20.48
N ASN A 329 -20.40 -8.73 21.38
CA ASN A 329 -20.16 -9.27 22.71
C ASN A 329 -19.89 -10.78 22.66
N ALA A 330 -20.60 -11.53 21.81
CA ALA A 330 -20.34 -12.95 21.59
C ALA A 330 -18.94 -13.18 21.01
N VAL A 331 -18.54 -12.41 19.98
CA VAL A 331 -17.20 -12.44 19.38
C VAL A 331 -16.09 -12.43 20.42
N TYR A 332 -16.18 -11.50 21.39
CA TYR A 332 -15.15 -11.28 22.41
C TYR A 332 -15.40 -12.03 23.72
N ALA A 333 -16.40 -12.90 23.78
CA ALA A 333 -16.59 -13.81 24.91
C ALA A 333 -15.31 -14.64 25.09
N LEU A 334 -14.95 -14.92 26.35
CA LEU A 334 -13.73 -15.66 26.68
C LEU A 334 -14.04 -17.11 27.10
N THR A 335 -15.30 -17.39 27.42
CA THR A 335 -15.78 -18.71 27.84
C THR A 335 -16.95 -19.16 26.97
N ALA A 336 -17.18 -20.48 26.91
CA ALA A 336 -18.32 -21.05 26.19
C ALA A 336 -19.64 -20.57 26.82
N VAL A 337 -19.71 -20.52 28.14
CA VAL A 337 -20.91 -20.06 28.88
C VAL A 337 -21.28 -18.62 28.50
N GLU A 338 -20.31 -17.70 28.49
CA GLU A 338 -20.54 -16.31 28.05
C GLU A 338 -20.98 -16.24 26.59
N PHE A 339 -20.37 -17.05 25.72
CA PHE A 339 -20.70 -17.08 24.30
C PHE A 339 -22.14 -17.57 24.08
N GLU A 340 -22.49 -18.74 24.61
CA GLU A 340 -23.83 -19.34 24.45
C GLU A 340 -24.92 -18.46 25.04
N SER A 341 -24.66 -17.78 26.16
CA SER A 341 -25.58 -16.77 26.71
C SER A 341 -25.87 -15.65 25.72
N LYS A 342 -24.86 -15.18 24.97
CA LYS A 342 -25.05 -14.16 23.93
C LYS A 342 -25.75 -14.69 22.70
N ILE A 343 -25.55 -15.96 22.35
CA ILE A 343 -26.33 -16.60 21.28
C ILE A 343 -27.81 -16.66 21.66
N ALA A 344 -28.14 -17.10 22.88
CA ALA A 344 -29.51 -17.14 23.36
C ALA A 344 -30.19 -15.74 23.30
N GLU A 345 -29.48 -14.69 23.75
CA GLU A 345 -29.96 -13.30 23.68
C GLU A 345 -30.23 -12.85 22.23
N MET A 346 -29.44 -13.30 21.26
CA MET A 346 -29.69 -13.00 19.83
C MET A 346 -30.87 -13.79 19.28
N VAL A 347 -31.01 -15.06 19.66
CA VAL A 347 -32.09 -15.95 19.22
C VAL A 347 -33.46 -15.46 19.67
N GLU A 348 -33.55 -14.86 20.86
CA GLU A 348 -34.77 -14.19 21.35
C GLU A 348 -35.22 -13.03 20.44
N ILE A 349 -34.26 -12.37 19.77
CA ILE A 349 -34.56 -11.25 18.85
C ILE A 349 -34.84 -11.76 17.44
N SER A 350 -34.11 -12.78 16.98
CA SER A 350 -34.29 -13.38 15.64
C SER A 350 -33.80 -14.82 15.62
N GLN A 351 -34.69 -15.75 15.27
CA GLN A 351 -34.37 -17.17 15.13
C GLN A 351 -33.44 -17.46 13.95
N ASP A 352 -33.45 -16.62 12.91
CA ASP A 352 -32.60 -16.75 11.71
C ASP A 352 -31.09 -16.67 12.03
N VAL A 353 -30.76 -16.15 13.23
CA VAL A 353 -29.40 -16.16 13.77
C VAL A 353 -28.82 -17.57 13.79
N ILE A 354 -29.59 -18.60 14.14
CA ILE A 354 -29.12 -19.99 14.19
C ILE A 354 -28.62 -20.45 12.81
N THR A 355 -29.40 -20.19 11.76
CA THR A 355 -29.02 -20.52 10.38
C THR A 355 -27.78 -19.76 9.92
N TRP A 356 -27.62 -18.51 10.36
CA TRP A 356 -26.42 -17.74 10.05
C TRP A 356 -25.16 -18.33 10.72
N PHE A 357 -25.24 -18.79 11.97
CA PHE A 357 -24.12 -19.43 12.67
C PHE A 357 -23.72 -20.78 12.07
N GLN A 358 -24.66 -21.51 11.46
CA GLN A 358 -24.34 -22.71 10.67
C GLN A 358 -23.52 -22.36 9.43
N GLN A 359 -23.84 -21.23 8.79
CA GLN A 359 -23.07 -20.74 7.66
C GLN A 359 -21.72 -20.19 8.10
N PHE A 360 -21.61 -19.51 9.25
CA PHE A 360 -20.38 -18.93 9.79
C PHE A 360 -19.99 -19.57 11.14
N PRO A 361 -19.38 -20.77 11.13
CA PRO A 361 -19.02 -21.48 12.36
C PRO A 361 -18.13 -20.64 13.30
N PRO A 362 -18.47 -20.54 14.60
CA PRO A 362 -17.71 -19.77 15.58
C PRO A 362 -16.23 -20.13 15.68
N GLN A 363 -15.87 -21.39 15.39
CA GLN A 363 -14.50 -21.91 15.43
C GLN A 363 -13.55 -21.16 14.51
N LEU A 364 -14.08 -20.44 13.50
CA LEU A 364 -13.29 -19.73 12.50
C LEU A 364 -13.09 -18.25 12.84
N TRP A 365 -13.76 -17.72 13.87
CA TRP A 365 -13.71 -16.27 14.15
C TRP A 365 -13.92 -15.88 15.62
N ALA A 366 -14.70 -16.62 16.41
CA ALA A 366 -14.98 -16.29 17.81
C ALA A 366 -13.76 -16.49 18.70
N VAL A 367 -13.58 -15.65 19.71
CA VAL A 367 -12.41 -15.72 20.61
C VAL A 367 -12.40 -17.02 21.43
N THR A 368 -13.55 -17.43 21.96
CA THR A 368 -13.69 -18.66 22.76
C THR A 368 -13.31 -19.93 22.00
N TYR A 369 -13.75 -20.04 20.74
CA TYR A 369 -13.75 -21.31 19.99
C TYR A 369 -12.63 -21.44 18.96
N PHE A 370 -11.96 -20.33 18.60
CA PHE A 370 -10.83 -20.39 17.68
C PHE A 370 -9.62 -21.02 18.38
N GLU A 371 -9.08 -22.08 17.79
CA GLU A 371 -8.00 -22.88 18.40
C GLU A 371 -6.63 -22.20 18.33
N GLY A 372 -6.38 -21.37 17.31
CA GLY A 372 -5.10 -20.69 17.13
C GLY A 372 -4.91 -19.46 18.02
N VAL A 373 -3.67 -18.98 18.11
CA VAL A 373 -3.34 -17.76 18.87
C VAL A 373 -3.27 -16.56 17.94
N ARG A 374 -4.15 -15.59 18.18
CA ARG A 374 -4.27 -14.37 17.39
C ARG A 374 -3.61 -13.15 18.02
N TYR A 375 -3.14 -13.25 19.27
CA TYR A 375 -2.51 -12.13 19.99
C TYR A 375 -3.37 -10.85 20.05
N GLY A 376 -4.69 -10.98 19.94
CA GLY A 376 -5.63 -9.86 19.87
C GLY A 376 -5.89 -9.28 18.47
N HIS A 377 -5.29 -9.86 17.42
CA HIS A 377 -5.50 -9.48 16.02
C HIS A 377 -6.63 -10.28 15.42
N PHE A 378 -7.76 -9.63 15.13
CA PHE A 378 -8.96 -10.30 14.62
C PHE A 378 -9.42 -9.78 13.26
N THR A 379 -8.70 -8.80 12.72
CA THR A 379 -8.97 -8.16 11.44
C THR A 379 -7.70 -8.17 10.62
N VAL A 380 -7.80 -8.30 9.30
CA VAL A 380 -6.66 -8.07 8.40
C VAL A 380 -6.37 -6.57 8.30
N GLY A 381 -5.31 -6.10 8.97
CA GLY A 381 -4.79 -4.74 8.83
C GLY A 381 -4.08 -4.50 7.49
N VAL A 382 -3.54 -5.55 6.86
CA VAL A 382 -2.86 -5.48 5.54
C VAL A 382 -3.71 -4.85 4.44
N THR A 383 -5.05 -4.89 4.58
CA THR A 383 -6.02 -4.21 3.71
C THR A 383 -5.67 -2.73 3.47
N GLU A 384 -5.41 -1.97 4.54
CA GLU A 384 -5.15 -0.52 4.43
C GLU A 384 -3.81 -0.24 3.73
N LEU A 385 -2.79 -1.06 4.01
CA LEU A 385 -1.48 -0.97 3.36
C LEU A 385 -1.59 -1.18 1.85
N LEU A 386 -2.29 -2.25 1.45
CA LEU A 386 -2.55 -2.59 0.06
C LEU A 386 -3.31 -1.49 -0.67
N TYR A 387 -4.34 -0.91 -0.03
CA TYR A 387 -5.09 0.18 -0.63
C TYR A 387 -4.25 1.44 -0.84
N ASN A 388 -3.39 1.80 0.11
CA ASN A 388 -2.49 2.93 -0.04
C ASN A 388 -1.52 2.71 -1.20
N TRP A 389 -0.87 1.54 -1.27
CA TRP A 389 0.01 1.19 -2.38
C TRP A 389 -0.71 1.18 -3.73
N ALA A 390 -1.89 0.56 -3.81
CA ALA A 390 -2.69 0.56 -5.03
C ALA A 390 -3.10 1.98 -5.45
N LEU A 391 -3.48 2.84 -4.50
CA LEU A 391 -3.85 4.23 -4.79
C LEU A 391 -2.66 5.05 -5.29
N GLU A 392 -1.52 4.94 -4.65
CA GLU A 392 -0.31 5.70 -5.00
C GLU A 392 0.29 5.23 -6.32
N CYS A 393 0.26 3.92 -6.59
CA CYS A 393 1.00 3.33 -7.71
C CYS A 393 0.17 3.00 -8.95
N HIS A 394 -1.17 3.06 -8.93
CA HIS A 394 -1.97 2.58 -10.06
C HIS A 394 -1.73 3.31 -11.40
N GLU A 395 -1.13 4.51 -11.39
CA GLU A 395 -0.77 5.25 -12.60
C GLU A 395 0.67 4.97 -13.07
N LEU A 396 1.42 4.13 -12.37
CA LEU A 396 2.82 3.80 -12.68
C LEU A 396 2.92 2.49 -13.48
N PRO A 397 3.93 2.37 -14.37
CA PRO A 397 4.35 1.08 -14.92
C PRO A 397 4.69 0.07 -13.81
N ILE A 398 4.48 -1.23 -14.06
CA ILE A 398 4.59 -2.28 -13.02
C ILE A 398 5.94 -2.29 -12.29
N VAL A 399 7.06 -2.09 -13.00
CA VAL A 399 8.40 -1.98 -12.37
C VAL A 399 8.48 -0.77 -11.44
N GLN A 400 7.95 0.38 -11.86
CA GLN A 400 7.97 1.61 -11.07
C GLN A 400 7.03 1.52 -9.85
N MET A 401 5.90 0.82 -9.98
CA MET A 401 5.06 0.46 -8.84
C MET A 401 5.83 -0.40 -7.83
N MET A 402 6.54 -1.43 -8.30
CA MET A 402 7.32 -2.30 -7.40
C MET A 402 8.50 -1.57 -6.78
N GLU A 403 9.14 -0.63 -7.48
CA GLU A 403 10.19 0.24 -6.93
C GLU A 403 9.64 1.20 -5.87
N HIS A 404 8.45 1.78 -6.08
CA HIS A 404 7.77 2.58 -5.04
C HIS A 404 7.53 1.75 -3.79
N ILE A 405 6.97 0.54 -3.93
CA ILE A 405 6.76 -0.39 -2.81
C ILE A 405 8.10 -0.73 -2.13
N ARG A 406 9.16 -1.03 -2.90
CA ARG A 406 10.50 -1.31 -2.35
C ARG A 406 11.04 -0.12 -1.56
N HIS A 407 10.89 1.11 -2.05
CA HIS A 407 11.30 2.32 -1.33
C HIS A 407 10.54 2.50 -0.02
N GLN A 408 9.23 2.26 -0.01
CA GLN A 408 8.42 2.28 1.21
C GLN A 408 8.91 1.24 2.22
N LEU A 409 9.16 0.00 1.78
CA LEU A 409 9.71 -1.04 2.66
C LEU A 409 11.11 -0.70 3.17
N MET A 410 11.98 -0.13 2.32
CA MET A 410 13.33 0.28 2.71
C MET A 410 13.30 1.36 3.80
N SER A 411 12.49 2.41 3.64
CA SER A 411 12.31 3.45 4.67
C SER A 411 11.73 2.84 5.94
N TRP A 412 10.70 1.99 5.79
CA TRP A 412 10.04 1.33 6.91
C TRP A 412 11.04 0.53 7.76
N PHE A 413 11.86 -0.33 7.14
CA PHE A 413 12.85 -1.12 7.87
C PHE A 413 13.89 -0.24 8.58
N ASN A 414 14.32 0.84 7.94
CA ASN A 414 15.27 1.79 8.54
C ASN A 414 14.68 2.50 9.77
N ASP A 415 13.47 3.04 9.63
CA ASP A 415 12.80 3.79 10.70
C ASP A 415 12.53 2.89 11.91
N ARG A 416 12.05 1.67 11.66
CA ARG A 416 11.78 0.68 12.72
C ARG A 416 13.05 0.24 13.43
N ARG A 417 14.14 -0.01 12.70
CA ARG A 417 15.45 -0.29 13.32
C ARG A 417 15.88 0.85 14.25
N ASN A 418 15.80 2.09 13.77
CA ASN A 418 16.18 3.27 14.57
C ASN A 418 15.29 3.44 15.81
N MET A 419 14.00 3.12 15.70
CA MET A 419 13.09 3.09 16.86
C MET A 419 13.50 2.03 17.88
N GLY A 420 13.72 0.79 17.43
CA GLY A 420 14.07 -0.34 18.30
C GLY A 420 15.40 -0.15 19.04
N MET A 421 16.37 0.57 18.45
CA MET A 421 17.63 0.89 19.10
C MET A 421 17.49 1.85 20.29
N ARG A 422 16.41 2.63 20.36
CA ARG A 422 16.16 3.58 21.46
C ARG A 422 15.55 2.93 22.70
N TRP A 423 15.01 1.72 22.58
CA TRP A 423 14.31 1.05 23.68
C TRP A 423 15.27 0.27 24.58
N THR A 424 15.15 0.44 25.89
CA THR A 424 15.97 -0.26 26.90
C THR A 424 15.16 -1.20 27.79
N SER A 425 13.84 -1.24 27.60
CA SER A 425 12.93 -2.16 28.30
C SER A 425 13.08 -3.59 27.80
N ILE A 426 12.54 -4.54 28.58
CA ILE A 426 12.47 -5.96 28.19
C ILE A 426 11.44 -6.12 27.06
N LEU A 427 10.27 -5.51 27.22
CA LEU A 427 9.14 -5.59 26.30
C LEU A 427 9.05 -4.33 25.44
N VAL A 428 8.49 -4.49 24.24
CA VAL A 428 8.17 -3.36 23.36
C VAL A 428 7.13 -2.43 24.01
N PRO A 429 7.04 -1.15 23.60
CA PRO A 429 6.16 -0.18 24.24
C PRO A 429 4.69 -0.60 24.37
N SER A 430 4.11 -1.24 23.35
CA SER A 430 2.71 -1.69 23.40
C SER A 430 2.49 -2.78 24.47
N ALA A 431 3.42 -3.73 24.58
CA ALA A 431 3.38 -4.81 25.55
C ALA A 431 3.70 -4.32 26.97
N GLU A 432 4.72 -3.47 27.12
CA GLU A 432 5.09 -2.82 28.38
C GLU A 432 3.88 -2.10 29.00
N LYS A 433 3.19 -1.29 28.19
CA LYS A 433 1.98 -0.60 28.62
C LYS A 433 0.92 -1.56 29.15
N ARG A 434 0.67 -2.67 28.44
CA ARG A 434 -0.34 -3.66 28.84
C ARG A 434 0.04 -4.40 30.12
N ILE A 435 1.33 -4.69 30.33
CA ILE A 435 1.81 -5.32 31.57
C ILE A 435 1.69 -4.35 32.74
N LEU A 436 2.06 -3.08 32.56
CA LEU A 436 1.89 -2.07 33.62
C LEU A 436 0.41 -1.88 34.01
N GLU A 437 -0.50 -1.88 33.03
CA GLU A 437 -1.94 -1.88 33.29
C GLU A 437 -2.37 -3.13 34.08
N ALA A 438 -1.91 -4.32 33.69
CA ALA A 438 -2.21 -5.57 34.39
C ALA A 438 -1.67 -5.58 35.83
N ILE A 439 -0.45 -5.07 36.07
CA ILE A 439 0.15 -4.94 37.39
C ILE A 439 -0.62 -3.94 38.26
N ALA A 440 -1.09 -2.83 37.68
CA ALA A 440 -1.90 -1.86 38.41
C ALA A 440 -3.23 -2.47 38.85
N ASP A 441 -3.91 -3.20 37.97
CA ASP A 441 -5.18 -3.87 38.26
C ASP A 441 -4.99 -5.08 39.21
N ALA A 442 -3.83 -5.73 39.19
CA ALA A 442 -3.49 -6.86 40.06
C ALA A 442 -3.63 -6.55 41.56
N ARG A 443 -3.44 -5.28 41.95
CA ARG A 443 -3.53 -4.80 43.35
C ARG A 443 -4.93 -4.90 43.94
N CYS A 444 -5.95 -5.08 43.10
CA CYS A 444 -7.34 -5.18 43.51
C CYS A 444 -7.76 -6.62 43.87
N TYR A 445 -6.86 -7.60 43.75
CA TYR A 445 -7.19 -9.00 43.97
C TYR A 445 -6.58 -9.55 45.25
N GLN A 446 -7.31 -10.45 45.90
CA GLN A 446 -6.78 -11.30 46.94
C GLN A 446 -6.16 -12.55 46.30
N VAL A 447 -4.95 -12.89 46.72
CA VAL A 447 -4.21 -14.04 46.19
C VAL A 447 -4.13 -15.13 47.25
N LEU A 448 -4.65 -16.31 46.94
CA LEU A 448 -4.55 -17.52 47.75
C LEU A 448 -3.65 -18.51 47.02
N ARG A 449 -2.55 -18.91 47.66
CA ARG A 449 -1.58 -19.82 47.06
C ARG A 449 -1.99 -21.26 47.37
N ALA A 450 -2.24 -22.06 46.33
CA ALA A 450 -2.57 -23.48 46.48
C ALA A 450 -1.29 -24.33 46.60
N ASN A 451 -0.31 -24.08 45.73
CA ASN A 451 1.01 -24.74 45.77
C ASN A 451 2.10 -23.83 45.18
N GLU A 452 3.22 -24.40 44.74
CA GLU A 452 4.34 -23.63 44.19
C GLU A 452 3.96 -22.80 42.95
N VAL A 453 3.05 -23.30 42.12
CA VAL A 453 2.75 -22.78 40.79
C VAL A 453 1.28 -22.42 40.56
N GLU A 454 0.36 -22.96 41.35
CA GLU A 454 -1.08 -22.70 41.25
C GLU A 454 -1.58 -21.72 42.32
N PHE A 455 -2.41 -20.79 41.88
CA PHE A 455 -2.95 -19.69 42.67
C PHE A 455 -4.44 -19.51 42.37
N GLU A 456 -5.20 -19.25 43.43
CA GLU A 456 -6.57 -18.80 43.37
C GLU A 456 -6.61 -17.28 43.57
N ILE A 457 -7.17 -16.58 42.59
CA ILE A 457 -7.23 -15.12 42.53
C ILE A 457 -8.69 -14.70 42.74
N VAL A 458 -8.96 -14.15 43.92
CA VAL A 458 -10.31 -13.80 44.36
C VAL A 458 -10.57 -12.32 44.06
N SER A 459 -11.69 -12.07 43.39
CA SER A 459 -12.25 -10.73 43.14
C SER A 459 -13.67 -10.65 43.67
N THR A 460 -14.27 -9.46 43.67
CA THR A 460 -15.65 -9.25 44.13
C THR A 460 -16.70 -10.00 43.31
N GLU A 461 -16.42 -10.31 42.05
CA GLU A 461 -17.39 -10.90 41.12
C GLU A 461 -17.14 -12.40 40.86
N ARG A 462 -15.88 -12.81 40.87
CA ARG A 462 -15.48 -14.18 40.52
C ARG A 462 -14.10 -14.55 41.05
N THR A 463 -13.87 -15.85 41.13
CA THR A 463 -12.56 -16.44 41.38
C THR A 463 -11.93 -16.90 40.08
N ASN A 464 -10.64 -16.65 39.90
CA ASN A 464 -9.86 -17.14 38.77
C ASN A 464 -8.68 -18.01 39.24
N ILE A 465 -8.41 -19.11 38.54
CA ILE A 465 -7.27 -20.00 38.81
C ILE A 465 -6.15 -19.61 37.86
N VAL A 466 -4.93 -19.52 38.38
CA VAL A 466 -3.71 -19.20 37.62
C VAL A 466 -2.68 -20.29 37.89
N ASP A 467 -2.09 -20.82 36.82
CA ASP A 467 -0.88 -21.63 36.86
C ASP A 467 0.25 -20.86 36.17
N ILE A 468 1.25 -20.44 36.95
CA ILE A 468 2.37 -19.63 36.44
C ILE A 468 3.40 -20.45 35.66
N ARG A 469 3.44 -21.79 35.84
CA ARG A 469 4.36 -22.69 35.14
C ARG A 469 3.86 -22.97 33.72
N SER A 470 2.59 -23.32 33.58
CA SER A 470 1.95 -23.52 32.27
C SER A 470 1.54 -22.21 31.60
N ARG A 471 1.63 -21.07 32.30
CA ARG A 471 1.22 -19.73 31.83
C ARG A 471 -0.27 -19.65 31.53
N GLU A 472 -1.07 -20.34 32.33
CA GLU A 472 -2.50 -20.42 32.15
C GLU A 472 -3.26 -19.62 33.20
N CYS A 473 -4.35 -19.01 32.77
CA CYS A 473 -5.34 -18.44 33.67
C CYS A 473 -6.74 -18.85 33.22
N SER A 474 -7.63 -19.16 34.15
CA SER A 474 -9.03 -19.51 33.84
C SER A 474 -9.79 -18.35 33.16
N CYS A 475 -9.28 -17.13 33.22
CA CYS A 475 -9.82 -16.00 32.44
C CYS A 475 -9.44 -16.03 30.94
N ARG A 476 -8.59 -16.98 30.50
CA ARG A 476 -8.14 -17.23 29.12
C ARG A 476 -7.29 -16.12 28.47
N ARG A 477 -7.18 -14.94 29.08
CA ARG A 477 -6.48 -13.80 28.49
C ARG A 477 -4.98 -14.03 28.30
N TRP A 478 -4.32 -14.75 29.21
CA TRP A 478 -2.88 -14.98 29.07
C TRP A 478 -2.60 -15.80 27.81
N GLN A 479 -3.33 -16.89 27.65
CA GLN A 479 -3.22 -17.82 26.52
C GLN A 479 -3.59 -17.15 25.19
N LEU A 480 -4.63 -16.32 25.15
CA LEU A 480 -5.13 -15.70 23.92
C LEU A 480 -4.28 -14.52 23.43
N TYR A 481 -3.68 -13.78 24.37
CA TYR A 481 -2.94 -12.55 24.05
C TYR A 481 -1.42 -12.68 24.20
N GLY A 482 -0.92 -13.79 24.75
CA GLY A 482 0.51 -14.03 24.97
C GLY A 482 1.16 -13.12 26.03
N LEU A 483 0.35 -12.46 26.86
CA LEU A 483 0.80 -11.54 27.92
C LEU A 483 0.07 -11.86 29.23
N PRO A 484 0.77 -11.87 30.38
CA PRO A 484 0.13 -11.98 31.69
C PRO A 484 -1.07 -11.05 31.84
N CYS A 485 -2.22 -11.61 32.20
CA CYS A 485 -3.39 -10.84 32.59
C CYS A 485 -3.23 -10.30 34.02
N ALA A 486 -4.16 -9.46 34.49
CA ALA A 486 -4.09 -8.91 35.84
C ALA A 486 -4.09 -9.98 36.94
N HIS A 487 -4.82 -11.10 36.76
CA HIS A 487 -4.78 -12.23 37.69
C HIS A 487 -3.41 -12.93 37.71
N ALA A 488 -2.82 -13.12 36.53
CA ALA A 488 -1.49 -13.69 36.39
C ALA A 488 -0.42 -12.80 37.01
N ALA A 489 -0.49 -11.49 36.77
CA ALA A 489 0.37 -10.51 37.40
C ALA A 489 0.24 -10.56 38.94
N ALA A 490 -0.98 -10.67 39.49
CA ALA A 490 -1.19 -10.81 40.93
C ALA A 490 -0.50 -12.06 41.50
N ALA A 491 -0.66 -13.22 40.85
CA ALA A 491 0.00 -14.47 41.23
C ALA A 491 1.53 -14.33 41.22
N LEU A 492 2.09 -13.82 40.11
CA LEU A 492 3.54 -13.65 39.92
C LEU A 492 4.14 -12.68 40.95
N ILE A 493 3.49 -11.54 41.20
CA ILE A 493 3.95 -10.55 42.19
C ILE A 493 3.93 -11.16 43.60
N SER A 494 2.90 -11.95 43.93
CA SER A 494 2.77 -12.57 45.27
C SER A 494 3.91 -13.54 45.61
N CYS A 495 4.55 -14.14 44.59
CA CYS A 495 5.68 -15.04 44.74
C CYS A 495 7.03 -14.40 44.34
N GLY A 496 7.08 -13.07 44.23
CA GLY A 496 8.31 -12.32 43.97
C GLY A 496 8.85 -12.40 42.54
N GLN A 497 8.04 -12.86 41.58
CA GLN A 497 8.41 -12.97 40.17
C GLN A 497 8.15 -11.67 39.40
N ASN A 498 8.97 -11.39 38.39
CA ASN A 498 8.77 -10.25 37.51
C ASN A 498 7.83 -10.61 36.35
N ALA A 499 6.61 -10.07 36.35
CA ALA A 499 5.59 -10.34 35.34
C ALA A 499 6.04 -10.07 33.88
N HIS A 500 6.99 -9.14 33.66
CA HIS A 500 7.50 -8.83 32.31
C HIS A 500 8.22 -10.03 31.67
N LEU A 501 8.85 -10.89 32.47
CA LEU A 501 9.58 -12.08 32.00
C LEU A 501 8.67 -13.24 31.58
N PHE A 502 7.37 -13.10 31.83
CA PHE A 502 6.34 -14.11 31.58
C PHE A 502 5.49 -13.82 30.33
N ALA A 503 5.83 -12.75 29.59
CA ALA A 503 5.32 -12.49 28.25
C ALA A 503 5.89 -13.48 27.23
N GLU A 504 5.16 -13.72 26.14
CA GLU A 504 5.68 -14.47 25.00
C GLU A 504 6.87 -13.75 24.36
N HIS A 505 7.85 -14.54 23.88
CA HIS A 505 9.12 -14.01 23.38
C HIS A 505 8.93 -12.97 22.26
N CYS A 506 7.91 -13.16 21.42
CA CYS A 506 7.57 -12.26 20.32
C CYS A 506 7.12 -10.85 20.73
N PHE A 507 7.00 -10.53 22.03
CA PHE A 507 6.74 -9.18 22.54
C PHE A 507 8.00 -8.45 23.05
N THR A 508 9.17 -9.08 22.97
CA THR A 508 10.41 -8.50 23.49
C THR A 508 10.99 -7.45 22.55
N VAL A 509 11.72 -6.47 23.13
CA VAL A 509 12.54 -5.54 22.33
C VAL A 509 13.60 -6.30 21.52
N GLY A 510 14.09 -7.42 22.05
CA GLY A 510 14.99 -8.33 21.34
C GLY A 510 14.38 -8.84 20.02
N SER A 511 13.18 -9.42 20.08
CA SER A 511 12.45 -9.85 18.88
C SER A 511 12.21 -8.69 17.92
N TYR A 512 11.79 -7.53 18.40
CA TYR A 512 11.59 -6.36 17.53
C TYR A 512 12.85 -5.98 16.75
N ARG A 513 14.02 -5.95 17.42
CA ARG A 513 15.31 -5.66 16.77
C ARG A 513 15.68 -6.74 15.77
N GLU A 514 15.44 -7.99 16.11
CA GLU A 514 15.70 -9.14 15.24
C GLU A 514 14.85 -9.09 13.97
N THR A 515 13.56 -8.73 14.09
CA THR A 515 12.63 -8.53 12.96
C THR A 515 13.18 -7.57 11.90
N TYR A 516 13.85 -6.49 12.32
CA TYR A 516 14.37 -5.43 11.44
C TYR A 516 15.90 -5.42 11.31
N SER A 517 16.56 -6.51 11.69
CA SER A 517 18.02 -6.64 11.69
C SER A 517 18.63 -6.56 10.28
N GLN A 518 17.93 -7.12 9.28
CA GLN A 518 18.35 -7.17 7.88
C GLN A 518 17.93 -5.93 7.09
N MET A 519 18.68 -5.59 6.04
CA MET A 519 18.40 -4.43 5.17
C MET A 519 17.72 -4.84 3.87
N ILE A 520 16.91 -3.91 3.33
CA ILE A 520 16.47 -3.92 1.94
C ILE A 520 17.36 -2.92 1.19
N TYR A 521 18.12 -3.40 0.22
CA TYR A 521 19.08 -2.63 -0.55
C TYR A 521 18.45 -2.00 -1.81
N PRO A 522 19.00 -0.86 -2.26
CA PRO A 522 18.57 -0.22 -3.49
C PRO A 522 18.82 -1.08 -4.72
N VAL A 523 17.93 -0.96 -5.70
CA VAL A 523 18.10 -1.51 -7.05
C VAL A 523 18.67 -0.40 -7.93
N PRO A 524 19.72 -0.65 -8.75
CA PRO A 524 20.26 0.34 -9.68
C PRO A 524 19.20 0.89 -10.63
N ASP A 525 19.42 2.08 -11.19
CA ASP A 525 18.54 2.62 -12.22
C ASP A 525 18.48 1.71 -13.46
N LYS A 526 17.35 1.72 -14.16
CA LYS A 526 17.14 0.89 -15.37
C LYS A 526 18.17 1.12 -16.46
N SER A 527 18.79 2.31 -16.52
CA SER A 527 19.90 2.61 -17.45
C SER A 527 21.16 1.77 -17.20
N LEU A 528 21.31 1.20 -16.01
CA LEU A 528 22.45 0.37 -15.62
C LEU A 528 22.16 -1.13 -15.71
N TRP A 529 20.94 -1.51 -16.09
CA TRP A 529 20.58 -2.91 -16.24
C TRP A 529 21.16 -3.39 -17.55
N LYS A 530 22.17 -4.27 -17.47
CA LYS A 530 22.70 -4.92 -18.66
C LYS A 530 21.57 -5.64 -19.39
N GLU A 531 21.43 -5.38 -20.69
CA GLU A 531 20.48 -6.17 -21.49
C GLU A 531 20.91 -7.64 -21.47
N PRO A 532 19.96 -8.60 -21.48
CA PRO A 532 20.28 -10.02 -21.53
C PRO A 532 21.06 -10.34 -22.82
N GLY A 533 22.39 -10.26 -22.79
CA GLY A 533 23.25 -10.45 -23.95
C GLY A 533 24.62 -9.75 -23.87
N GLU A 534 24.75 -8.69 -23.08
CA GLU A 534 26.05 -7.98 -22.94
C GLU A 534 26.85 -8.50 -21.74
N GLY A 535 27.59 -9.60 -21.95
CA GLY A 535 28.71 -9.96 -21.08
C GLY A 535 28.66 -11.32 -20.39
N ALA A 536 28.18 -12.37 -21.06
CA ALA A 536 28.49 -13.74 -20.65
C ALA A 536 29.50 -14.36 -21.64
N GLU A 537 30.79 -14.24 -21.34
CA GLU A 537 31.79 -15.19 -21.84
C GLU A 537 31.51 -16.55 -21.19
N GLY A 538 30.61 -17.33 -21.79
CA GLY A 538 30.19 -18.63 -21.27
C GLY A 538 28.90 -19.09 -21.92
N GLY A 539 29.03 -19.93 -22.95
CA GLY A 539 27.95 -20.38 -23.82
C GLY A 539 26.81 -21.13 -23.13
N GLY A 540 25.81 -20.38 -22.67
CA GLY A 540 24.47 -20.87 -22.39
C GLY A 540 23.45 -19.89 -22.97
N ALA A 541 22.72 -20.30 -24.01
CA ALA A 541 21.67 -19.49 -24.63
C ALA A 541 20.53 -19.22 -23.63
N LYS A 542 20.58 -18.10 -22.90
CA LYS A 542 19.40 -17.56 -22.23
C LYS A 542 18.57 -16.86 -23.30
N VAL A 543 17.46 -17.48 -23.70
CA VAL A 543 16.45 -16.87 -24.55
C VAL A 543 15.99 -15.58 -23.88
N ASP A 544 16.08 -14.45 -24.59
CA ASP A 544 15.57 -13.16 -24.13
C ASP A 544 14.03 -13.22 -24.07
N ILE A 545 13.49 -13.57 -22.89
CA ILE A 545 12.04 -13.68 -22.70
C ILE A 545 11.48 -12.26 -22.56
N THR A 546 11.07 -11.69 -23.69
CA THR A 546 10.29 -10.45 -23.70
C THR A 546 8.89 -10.71 -23.17
N ILE A 547 8.55 -10.13 -22.01
CA ILE A 547 7.21 -10.23 -21.42
C ILE A 547 6.31 -9.13 -21.97
N ARG A 548 5.17 -9.53 -22.53
CA ARG A 548 4.12 -8.61 -22.99
C ARG A 548 3.14 -8.30 -21.86
N PRO A 549 2.42 -7.16 -21.90
CA PRO A 549 1.35 -6.87 -20.95
C PRO A 549 0.26 -7.95 -20.96
N PRO A 550 -0.55 -8.06 -19.88
CA PRO A 550 -1.68 -8.97 -19.87
C PRO A 550 -2.72 -8.55 -20.94
N LYS A 551 -3.54 -9.52 -21.36
CA LYS A 551 -4.61 -9.29 -22.35
C LYS A 551 -5.73 -8.41 -21.80
N THR A 552 -5.92 -8.44 -20.48
CA THR A 552 -6.89 -7.62 -19.78
C THR A 552 -6.57 -6.15 -19.93
N ARG A 553 -7.54 -5.38 -20.44
CA ARG A 553 -7.44 -3.92 -20.56
C ARG A 553 -8.63 -3.27 -19.88
N ARG A 554 -8.40 -2.08 -19.35
CA ARG A 554 -9.48 -1.23 -18.85
C ARG A 554 -10.51 -0.97 -19.98
N PRO A 555 -11.82 -1.16 -19.72
CA PRO A 555 -12.87 -0.81 -20.68
C PRO A 555 -12.86 0.68 -21.06
N PRO A 556 -13.32 1.06 -22.27
CA PRO A 556 -13.45 2.45 -22.68
C PRO A 556 -14.38 3.24 -21.73
N GLY A 557 -13.93 4.41 -21.26
CA GLY A 557 -14.73 5.27 -20.37
C GLY A 557 -13.86 6.08 -19.39
N ARG A 558 -14.49 6.98 -18.63
CA ARG A 558 -13.81 7.79 -17.61
C ARG A 558 -13.25 6.86 -16.51
N PRO A 559 -11.94 6.86 -16.22
CA PRO A 559 -11.38 6.08 -15.13
C PRO A 559 -12.01 6.44 -13.78
N LYS A 560 -12.61 5.45 -13.10
CA LYS A 560 -13.00 5.59 -11.70
C LYS A 560 -11.74 5.52 -10.83
N LYS A 561 -11.08 6.67 -10.63
CA LYS A 561 -9.84 6.80 -9.82
C LYS A 561 -10.02 6.56 -8.32
N LYS A 562 -11.26 6.57 -7.81
CA LYS A 562 -11.52 6.24 -6.40
C LYS A 562 -11.20 4.78 -6.15
N VAL A 563 -10.03 4.48 -5.59
CA VAL A 563 -9.83 3.22 -4.85
C VAL A 563 -10.80 3.29 -3.68
N LEU A 564 -11.72 2.33 -3.59
CA LEU A 564 -12.72 2.33 -2.51
C LEU A 564 -11.97 1.95 -1.24
N ARG A 565 -11.69 2.95 -0.41
CA ARG A 565 -11.24 2.70 0.96
C ARG A 565 -12.43 2.11 1.70
N VAL A 566 -12.33 0.84 2.09
CA VAL A 566 -13.33 0.22 2.96
C VAL A 566 -12.99 0.71 4.36
N GLU A 567 -13.84 1.56 4.94
CA GLU A 567 -13.60 2.09 6.29
C GLU A 567 -13.40 0.94 7.28
N SER A 568 -12.31 0.98 8.03
CA SER A 568 -12.08 0.05 9.13
C SER A 568 -13.24 0.16 10.11
N LEU A 569 -14.10 -0.87 10.17
CA LEU A 569 -15.14 -0.96 11.19
C LEU A 569 -14.45 -1.14 12.54
N LYS A 570 -14.22 -0.02 13.23
CA LYS A 570 -13.88 -0.06 14.64
C LYS A 570 -15.09 -0.66 15.36
N ARG A 571 -14.84 -1.56 16.31
CA ARG A 571 -15.82 -1.91 17.34
C ARG A 571 -16.55 -0.60 17.73
N PRO A 572 -17.89 -0.53 17.73
CA PRO A 572 -18.58 0.57 18.39
C PRO A 572 -17.92 0.75 19.76
N LYS A 573 -17.41 1.95 20.06
CA LYS A 573 -16.63 2.19 21.29
C LYS A 573 -17.34 1.48 22.44
N ARG A 574 -16.64 0.51 23.07
CA ARG A 574 -17.20 -0.34 24.12
C ARG A 574 -17.86 0.59 25.13
N VAL A 575 -19.18 0.49 25.28
CA VAL A 575 -19.86 1.21 26.34
C VAL A 575 -19.39 0.55 27.63
N VAL A 576 -18.47 1.23 28.32
CA VAL A 576 -17.83 0.68 29.53
C VAL A 576 -18.90 0.59 30.60
N GLN A 577 -19.13 -0.61 31.13
CA GLN A 577 -19.96 -0.78 32.31
C GLN A 577 -19.11 -0.48 33.53
N CYS A 578 -19.55 0.47 34.34
CA CYS A 578 -18.84 0.86 35.54
C CYS A 578 -18.91 -0.26 36.58
N GLY A 579 -17.78 -0.80 37.02
CA GLY A 579 -17.74 -1.82 38.09
C GLY A 579 -18.18 -1.33 39.48
N ARG A 580 -18.53 -0.04 39.64
CA ARG A 580 -19.08 0.52 40.88
C ARG A 580 -20.60 0.72 40.83
N CYS A 581 -21.13 1.39 39.80
CA CYS A 581 -22.56 1.69 39.69
C CYS A 581 -23.30 0.84 38.65
N HIS A 582 -22.59 -0.04 37.95
CA HIS A 582 -23.09 -0.92 36.89
C HIS A 582 -23.77 -0.19 35.71
N LEU A 583 -23.69 1.15 35.67
CA LEU A 583 -24.18 1.97 34.57
C LEU A 583 -23.19 1.99 33.40
N LEU A 584 -23.75 2.16 32.21
CA LEU A 584 -23.06 2.19 30.95
C LEU A 584 -22.49 3.60 30.65
N GLY A 585 -21.26 3.68 30.12
CA GLY A 585 -20.66 4.90 29.57
C GLY A 585 -19.41 5.43 30.28
N HIS A 586 -18.97 4.82 31.38
CA HIS A 586 -17.76 5.23 32.11
C HIS A 586 -17.11 4.07 32.87
N SER A 587 -15.80 4.15 33.10
CA SER A 587 -15.05 3.18 33.91
C SER A 587 -15.24 3.44 35.41
N GLN A 588 -15.00 2.44 36.26
CA GLN A 588 -14.97 2.59 37.73
C GLN A 588 -14.11 3.78 38.20
N LYS A 589 -12.96 4.02 37.55
CA LYS A 589 -12.03 5.15 37.82
C LYS A 589 -12.65 6.55 37.56
N LYS A 590 -13.74 6.64 36.80
CA LYS A 590 -14.41 7.88 36.40
C LYS A 590 -15.85 7.96 36.92
N CYS A 591 -16.20 7.11 37.88
CA CYS A 591 -17.55 7.06 38.45
C CYS A 591 -17.77 8.22 39.42
N THR A 592 -18.82 9.01 39.20
CA THR A 592 -19.21 10.14 40.06
C THR A 592 -20.12 9.75 41.22
N MET A 593 -20.57 8.49 41.28
CA MET A 593 -21.26 7.98 42.47
C MET A 593 -20.28 7.83 43.63
N GLN A 594 -20.58 8.54 44.73
CA GLN A 594 -19.90 8.39 46.01
C GLN A 594 -20.32 7.08 46.68
N LEU A 595 -19.40 6.51 47.48
CA LEU A 595 -19.52 5.22 48.17
C LEU A 595 -20.76 5.12 49.05
#